data_AF-A0ABD5DD59-F1
#
_entry.id   AF-A0ABD5DD59-F1
#
_cell.length_a   1.000
_cell.length_b   1.000
_cell.length_c   1.000
_cell.angle_alpha   90.00
_cell.angle_beta   90.00
_cell.angle_gamma   90.00
#
_symmetry.space_group_name_H-M   'P 1'
#
loop_
_entity.id
_entity.type
_entity.pdbx_description
1 polymer ?
#
loop_
_entity_poly.entity_id
_entity_poly.type
_entity_poly.pdbx_seq_one_letter_code
_entity_poly.pdbx_strand_id
1 'polypeptide(L)'
;MHDNNSIDGGVILPDPLIDSDVDLRDFAYMPLDVVRFRDSDFTAITDGEAFKAGVLLWCASWHQVPAGSLPNDDRILANLAGFGRFIGEWVKVKAEALHGWKECNDGRIYHPTICEKAQESWASKQGHHYAKFADRMRKYNKKLESEGKKSIDIPTSEQWIAAGCPKDWVESSTSVPQEFHRNSNGTPKESQNQSSGIPSNSALKGEVIEHKGNNINICPPNGEPVPAEKPKESFKEEIQEIFEFWKTTFNKNSRTVLDNKRKTKIQARLKEGYTVQDIKLAITNCSKSEYHLQNNFTDIELICREATKLDRFIGMSGQEPNVAHQSSEQPQEQQVFRPTPVRVQYGKAYAEGGTE
;
A
#
# COMPACT_ATOMS: atom_id res chain seq x y z
N MET A 1 28.90 -41.00 49.65
CA MET A 1 27.44 -40.99 49.40
C MET A 1 26.98 -39.54 49.45
N HIS A 2 26.60 -39.02 48.29
CA HIS A 2 25.46 -38.14 48.00
C HIS A 2 25.81 -37.40 46.71
N ASP A 3 25.71 -38.14 45.60
CA ASP A 3 25.64 -37.59 44.25
C ASP A 3 24.28 -36.91 44.12
N ASN A 4 24.26 -35.58 44.18
CA ASN A 4 23.07 -34.79 43.85
C ASN A 4 23.17 -34.35 42.39
N ASN A 5 22.90 -35.29 41.48
CA ASN A 5 22.63 -34.97 40.08
C ASN A 5 21.14 -34.59 39.96
N SER A 6 20.82 -33.33 40.24
CA SER A 6 19.51 -32.75 39.96
C SER A 6 19.43 -32.42 38.48
N ILE A 7 19.04 -33.40 37.67
CA ILE A 7 18.68 -33.17 36.26
C ILE A 7 17.31 -32.50 36.25
N ASP A 8 17.33 -31.17 36.21
CA ASP A 8 16.15 -30.39 35.86
C ASP A 8 15.92 -30.59 34.36
N GLY A 9 14.92 -31.40 34.02
CA GLY A 9 14.57 -31.79 32.64
C GLY A 9 13.94 -30.64 31.86
N GLY A 10 14.69 -29.57 31.64
CA GLY A 10 14.26 -28.41 30.86
C GLY A 10 13.92 -28.82 29.43
N VAL A 11 12.67 -28.54 29.01
CA VAL A 11 12.22 -28.72 27.63
C VAL A 11 13.02 -27.75 26.75
N ILE A 12 13.93 -28.28 25.93
CA ILE A 12 14.67 -27.48 24.95
C ILE A 12 13.69 -27.13 23.82
N LEU A 13 13.29 -25.85 23.74
CA LEU A 13 12.46 -25.33 22.66
C LEU A 13 13.30 -25.08 21.39
N PRO A 14 12.73 -25.29 20.19
CA PRO A 14 13.41 -25.03 18.93
C PRO A 14 13.65 -23.54 18.69
N ASP A 15 14.59 -23.23 17.79
CA ASP A 15 14.77 -21.88 17.26
C ASP A 15 13.54 -21.43 16.44
N PRO A 16 13.32 -20.12 16.26
CA PRO A 16 12.32 -19.57 15.36
C PRO A 16 12.37 -20.18 13.96
N LEU A 17 11.20 -20.41 13.35
CA LEU A 17 11.11 -21.06 12.03
C LEU A 17 11.49 -20.15 10.86
N ILE A 18 11.64 -18.86 11.11
CA ILE A 18 11.92 -17.82 10.12
C ILE A 18 12.65 -16.65 10.78
N ASP A 19 13.40 -15.88 10.00
CA ASP A 19 14.16 -14.74 10.49
C ASP A 19 13.25 -13.65 11.09
N SER A 20 13.74 -13.02 12.16
CA SER A 20 12.98 -12.02 12.93
C SER A 20 12.60 -10.75 12.15
N ASP A 21 13.26 -10.49 11.02
CA ASP A 21 13.08 -9.30 10.17
C ASP A 21 12.05 -9.49 9.05
N VAL A 22 11.47 -10.69 8.92
CA VAL A 22 10.45 -10.96 7.90
C VAL A 22 9.16 -10.19 8.20
N ASP A 23 9.01 -9.07 7.48
CA ASP A 23 7.88 -8.13 7.60
C ASP A 23 7.03 -8.08 6.32
N LEU A 24 5.83 -8.63 6.41
CA LEU A 24 4.83 -8.71 5.34
C LEU A 24 3.57 -7.88 5.64
N ARG A 25 3.63 -6.92 6.56
CA ARG A 25 2.48 -6.06 6.89
C ARG A 25 1.96 -5.23 5.72
N ASP A 26 2.79 -5.01 4.69
CA ASP A 26 2.41 -4.37 3.42
C ASP A 26 1.74 -5.33 2.41
N PHE A 27 1.67 -6.63 2.71
CA PHE A 27 1.04 -7.64 1.85
C PHE A 27 -0.42 -7.84 2.27
N ALA A 28 -1.35 -7.29 1.48
CA ALA A 28 -2.79 -7.41 1.76
C ALA A 28 -3.32 -8.86 1.66
N TYR A 29 -2.63 -9.74 0.94
CA TYR A 29 -3.06 -11.11 0.68
C TYR A 29 -2.07 -12.12 1.27
N MET A 30 -2.61 -13.15 1.91
CA MET A 30 -1.87 -14.33 2.36
C MET A 30 -2.08 -15.47 1.35
N PRO A 31 -1.03 -16.06 0.76
CA PRO A 31 -1.15 -17.25 -0.07
C PRO A 31 -1.73 -18.43 0.73
N LEU A 32 -2.68 -19.14 0.14
CA LEU A 32 -3.26 -20.36 0.72
C LEU A 32 -3.15 -21.50 -0.30
N ASP A 33 -2.43 -22.55 0.07
CA ASP A 33 -2.45 -23.81 -0.69
C ASP A 33 -3.76 -24.54 -0.38
N VAL A 34 -4.70 -24.45 -1.32
CA VAL A 34 -6.07 -24.94 -1.12
C VAL A 34 -6.11 -26.46 -0.93
N VAL A 35 -5.27 -27.21 -1.64
CA VAL A 35 -5.28 -28.68 -1.55
C VAL A 35 -4.66 -29.11 -0.23
N ARG A 36 -3.49 -28.55 0.11
CA ARG A 36 -2.82 -28.84 1.39
C ARG A 36 -3.68 -28.42 2.58
N PHE A 37 -4.43 -27.33 2.47
CA PHE A 37 -5.35 -26.90 3.50
C PHE A 37 -6.55 -27.84 3.63
N ARG A 38 -7.29 -28.07 2.54
CA ARG A 38 -8.52 -28.87 2.52
C ARG A 38 -8.28 -30.29 3.02
N ASP A 39 -7.14 -30.88 2.67
CA ASP A 39 -6.81 -32.27 2.95
C ASP A 39 -5.94 -32.43 4.23
N SER A 40 -5.79 -31.36 5.03
CA SER A 40 -5.01 -31.41 6.28
C SER A 40 -5.77 -32.06 7.43
N ASP A 41 -5.03 -32.57 8.43
CA ASP A 41 -5.64 -33.05 9.67
C ASP A 41 -6.46 -31.95 10.36
N PHE A 42 -6.03 -30.69 10.26
CA PHE A 42 -6.75 -29.55 10.83
C PHE A 42 -8.18 -29.42 10.30
N THR A 43 -8.44 -29.61 9.00
CA THR A 43 -9.81 -29.57 8.46
C THR A 43 -10.61 -30.83 8.82
N ALA A 44 -9.94 -31.95 9.10
CA ALA A 44 -10.58 -33.23 9.37
C ALA A 44 -11.02 -33.41 10.84
N ILE A 45 -10.24 -32.89 11.79
CA ILE A 45 -10.41 -33.21 13.22
C ILE A 45 -11.03 -32.09 14.05
N THR A 46 -11.01 -30.86 13.54
CA THR A 46 -11.29 -29.65 14.33
C THR A 46 -12.77 -29.29 14.32
N ASP A 47 -13.34 -28.94 15.48
CA ASP A 47 -14.72 -28.43 15.55
C ASP A 47 -14.87 -27.05 14.87
N GLY A 48 -16.10 -26.67 14.50
CA GLY A 48 -16.38 -25.46 13.72
C GLY A 48 -15.88 -24.16 14.36
N GLU A 49 -16.02 -24.00 15.68
CA GLU A 49 -15.52 -22.78 16.36
C GLU A 49 -13.99 -22.77 16.47
N ALA A 50 -13.37 -23.92 16.75
CA ALA A 50 -11.92 -24.07 16.76
C ALA A 50 -11.32 -23.85 15.36
N PHE A 51 -12.02 -24.28 14.32
CA PHE A 51 -11.61 -24.12 12.93
C PHE A 51 -11.59 -22.64 12.53
N LYS A 52 -12.69 -21.94 12.79
CA LYS A 52 -12.79 -20.49 12.59
C LYS A 52 -11.69 -19.75 13.36
N ALA A 53 -11.46 -20.12 14.61
CA ALA A 53 -10.40 -19.55 15.44
C ALA A 53 -9.01 -19.76 14.82
N GLY A 54 -8.68 -20.98 14.42
CA GLY A 54 -7.39 -21.30 13.80
C GLY A 54 -7.14 -20.54 12.49
N VAL A 55 -8.16 -20.43 11.62
CA VAL A 55 -8.05 -19.64 10.37
C VAL A 55 -7.83 -18.16 10.67
N LEU A 56 -8.50 -17.58 11.67
CA LEU A 56 -8.25 -16.20 12.09
C LEU A 56 -6.82 -16.01 12.61
N LEU A 57 -6.30 -16.98 13.36
CA LEU A 57 -4.92 -16.95 13.87
C LEU A 57 -3.89 -17.06 12.75
N TRP A 58 -4.13 -17.86 11.70
CA TRP A 58 -3.27 -17.88 10.51
C TRP A 58 -3.21 -16.50 9.85
N CYS A 59 -4.37 -15.88 9.60
CA CYS A 59 -4.47 -14.53 9.05
C CYS A 59 -3.77 -13.49 9.93
N ALA A 60 -3.94 -13.55 11.25
CA ALA A 60 -3.30 -12.63 12.19
C ALA A 60 -1.77 -12.78 12.18
N SER A 61 -1.28 -14.02 12.09
CA SER A 61 0.16 -14.32 12.09
C SER A 61 0.87 -13.82 10.83
N TRP A 62 0.17 -13.75 9.70
CA TRP A 62 0.70 -13.23 8.45
C TRP A 62 1.22 -11.78 8.56
N HIS A 63 0.59 -10.98 9.43
CA HIS A 63 0.97 -9.58 9.67
C HIS A 63 1.74 -9.35 10.97
N GLN A 64 2.14 -10.41 11.67
CA GLN A 64 3.11 -10.28 12.76
C GLN A 64 4.53 -10.09 12.21
N VAL A 65 5.43 -9.66 13.09
CA VAL A 65 6.87 -9.62 12.82
C VAL A 65 7.55 -10.47 13.90
N PRO A 66 8.14 -11.62 13.54
CA PRO A 66 8.21 -12.20 12.19
C PRO A 66 6.87 -12.74 11.68
N ALA A 67 6.65 -12.69 10.36
CA ALA A 67 5.44 -13.22 9.74
C ALA A 67 5.31 -14.75 9.92
N GLY A 68 4.09 -15.23 10.16
CA GLY A 68 3.78 -16.64 10.47
C GLY A 68 3.94 -17.02 11.94
N SER A 69 4.22 -16.03 12.81
CA SER A 69 4.31 -16.21 14.27
C SER A 69 3.19 -15.50 15.02
N LEU A 70 2.95 -15.87 16.28
CA LEU A 70 2.07 -15.18 17.22
C LEU A 70 2.71 -15.13 18.62
N PRO A 71 2.40 -14.11 19.44
CA PRO A 71 2.73 -14.14 20.86
C PRO A 71 2.04 -15.31 21.58
N ASN A 72 2.75 -16.02 22.44
CA ASN A 72 2.19 -17.11 23.24
C ASN A 72 1.49 -16.60 24.52
N ASP A 73 0.46 -15.76 24.37
CA ASP A 73 -0.33 -15.21 25.48
C ASP A 73 -1.83 -15.38 25.20
N ASP A 74 -2.56 -16.00 26.14
CA ASP A 74 -3.97 -16.33 25.93
C ASP A 74 -4.89 -15.12 25.80
N ARG A 75 -4.54 -13.96 26.34
CA ARG A 75 -5.33 -12.74 26.19
C ARG A 75 -5.19 -12.20 24.76
N ILE A 76 -3.97 -12.23 24.24
CA ILE A 76 -3.68 -11.83 22.87
C ILE A 76 -4.31 -12.82 21.88
N LEU A 77 -4.09 -14.12 22.09
CA LEU A 77 -4.63 -15.18 21.23
C LEU A 77 -6.16 -15.19 21.23
N ALA A 78 -6.82 -15.05 22.39
CA ALA A 78 -8.27 -14.92 22.45
C ALA A 78 -8.79 -13.73 21.64
N ASN A 79 -8.10 -12.59 21.69
CA ASN A 79 -8.47 -11.42 20.90
C ASN A 79 -8.31 -11.67 19.39
N LEU A 80 -7.17 -12.23 18.97
CA LEU A 80 -6.89 -12.53 17.56
C LEU A 80 -7.80 -13.63 16.99
N ALA A 81 -8.20 -14.60 17.81
CA ALA A 81 -9.12 -15.68 17.45
C ALA A 81 -10.60 -15.24 17.44
N GLY A 82 -10.90 -13.99 17.77
CA GLY A 82 -12.27 -13.45 17.75
C GLY A 82 -13.09 -13.66 19.03
N PHE A 83 -12.48 -14.16 20.11
CA PHE A 83 -13.10 -14.28 21.44
C PHE A 83 -12.98 -12.99 22.26
N GLY A 84 -12.04 -12.11 21.94
CA GLY A 84 -11.82 -10.85 22.67
C GLY A 84 -11.50 -11.12 24.14
N ARG A 85 -12.33 -10.58 25.04
CA ARG A 85 -12.17 -10.74 26.50
C ARG A 85 -12.64 -12.08 27.06
N PHE A 86 -13.28 -12.93 26.26
CA PHE A 86 -13.85 -14.21 26.70
C PHE A 86 -12.79 -15.32 26.69
N ILE A 87 -11.75 -15.17 27.52
CA ILE A 87 -10.60 -16.08 27.57
C ILE A 87 -11.01 -17.51 27.96
N GLY A 88 -12.02 -17.65 28.84
CA GLY A 88 -12.50 -18.97 29.25
C GLY A 88 -13.11 -19.78 28.10
N GLU A 89 -13.74 -19.14 27.12
CA GLU A 89 -14.25 -19.80 25.91
C GLU A 89 -13.12 -20.11 24.93
N TRP A 90 -12.16 -19.20 24.78
CA TRP A 90 -10.94 -19.44 23.99
C TRP A 90 -10.18 -20.69 24.46
N VAL A 91 -9.96 -20.83 25.77
CA VAL A 91 -9.20 -21.95 26.34
C VAL A 91 -9.83 -23.31 26.00
N LYS A 92 -11.16 -23.40 25.85
CA LYS A 92 -11.85 -24.65 25.47
C LYS A 92 -11.48 -25.12 24.06
N VAL A 93 -11.23 -24.19 23.13
CA VAL A 93 -10.92 -24.48 21.73
C VAL A 93 -9.44 -24.34 21.38
N LYS A 94 -8.64 -23.76 22.27
CA LYS A 94 -7.22 -23.40 22.05
C LYS A 94 -6.40 -24.56 21.48
N ALA A 95 -6.51 -25.75 22.07
CA ALA A 95 -5.68 -26.89 21.69
C ALA A 95 -5.92 -27.31 20.23
N GLU A 96 -7.19 -27.30 19.78
CA GLU A 96 -7.55 -27.61 18.40
C GLU A 96 -7.23 -26.45 17.45
N ALA A 97 -7.54 -25.21 17.84
CA ALA A 97 -7.24 -24.01 17.05
C ALA A 97 -5.74 -23.80 16.81
N LEU A 98 -4.90 -24.24 17.76
CA LEU A 98 -3.44 -24.22 17.68
C LEU A 98 -2.84 -25.55 17.21
N HIS A 99 -3.62 -26.43 16.59
CA HIS A 99 -3.09 -27.65 15.99
C HIS A 99 -1.98 -27.34 14.97
N GLY A 100 -0.83 -28.00 15.12
CA GLY A 100 0.33 -27.83 14.24
C GLY A 100 1.23 -26.62 14.51
N TRP A 101 0.90 -25.77 15.49
CA TRP A 101 1.77 -24.67 15.91
C TRP A 101 2.94 -25.18 16.75
N LYS A 102 4.08 -24.49 16.64
CA LYS A 102 5.32 -24.81 17.38
C LYS A 102 5.72 -23.65 18.26
N GLU A 103 5.86 -23.88 19.55
CA GLU A 103 6.48 -22.92 20.47
C GLU A 103 8.00 -22.92 20.27
N CYS A 104 8.57 -21.73 20.15
CA CYS A 104 10.01 -21.52 19.94
C CYS A 104 10.64 -20.82 21.16
N ASN A 105 11.96 -20.87 21.24
CA ASN A 105 12.73 -20.35 22.37
C ASN A 105 12.68 -18.82 22.55
N ASP A 106 12.10 -18.10 21.59
CA ASP A 106 11.85 -16.65 21.64
C ASP A 106 10.50 -16.29 22.30
N GLY A 107 9.76 -17.28 22.80
CA GLY A 107 8.48 -17.10 23.49
C GLY A 107 7.29 -16.89 22.54
N ARG A 108 7.47 -17.16 21.24
CA ARG A 108 6.41 -17.08 20.23
C ARG A 108 6.02 -18.48 19.75
N ILE A 109 4.81 -18.58 19.20
CA ILE A 109 4.36 -19.78 18.49
C ILE A 109 4.39 -19.52 16.98
N TYR A 110 4.82 -20.51 16.22
CA TYR A 110 4.99 -20.44 14.77
C TYR A 110 4.16 -21.49 14.06
N HIS A 111 3.51 -21.10 12.96
CA HIS A 111 2.81 -22.05 12.11
C HIS A 111 3.70 -22.44 10.92
N PRO A 112 4.19 -23.70 10.82
CA PRO A 112 5.19 -24.10 9.82
C PRO A 112 4.79 -23.75 8.38
N THR A 113 3.55 -24.03 7.98
CA THR A 113 3.05 -23.73 6.63
C THR A 113 2.95 -22.23 6.35
N ILE A 114 2.61 -21.41 7.35
CA ILE A 114 2.53 -19.95 7.13
C ILE A 114 3.93 -19.35 7.07
N CYS A 115 4.87 -19.86 7.88
CA CYS A 115 6.29 -19.47 7.82
C CYS A 115 6.91 -19.79 6.45
N GLU A 116 6.60 -20.96 5.89
CA GLU A 116 7.01 -21.34 4.52
C GLU A 116 6.51 -20.31 3.49
N LYS A 117 5.22 -19.96 3.52
CA LYS A 117 4.64 -18.96 2.59
C LYS A 117 5.13 -17.54 2.84
N ALA A 118 5.46 -17.22 4.09
CA ALA A 118 6.07 -15.96 4.46
C ALA A 118 7.47 -15.83 3.87
N GLN A 119 8.29 -16.88 3.98
CA GLN A 119 9.65 -16.90 3.43
C GLN A 119 9.64 -16.78 1.91
N GLU A 120 8.75 -17.49 1.21
CA GLU A 120 8.57 -17.35 -0.25
C GLU A 120 8.23 -15.90 -0.65
N SER A 121 7.29 -15.28 0.08
CA SER A 121 6.84 -13.91 -0.19
C SER A 121 7.92 -12.87 0.14
N TRP A 122 8.68 -13.10 1.21
CA TRP A 122 9.81 -12.27 1.61
C TRP A 122 10.94 -12.31 0.59
N ALA A 123 11.34 -13.50 0.14
CA ALA A 123 12.34 -13.67 -0.90
C ALA A 123 11.92 -12.99 -2.21
N SER A 124 10.64 -13.11 -2.59
CA SER A 124 10.08 -12.39 -3.74
C SER A 124 10.16 -10.87 -3.58
N LYS A 125 9.80 -10.33 -2.41
CA LYS A 125 9.90 -8.90 -2.07
C LYS A 125 11.33 -8.40 -2.18
N GLN A 126 12.29 -9.11 -1.58
CA GLN A 126 13.71 -8.79 -1.66
C GLN A 126 14.22 -8.82 -3.11
N GLY A 127 13.85 -9.85 -3.88
CA GLY A 127 14.20 -9.97 -5.30
C GLY A 127 13.66 -8.81 -6.13
N HIS A 128 12.43 -8.38 -5.91
CA HIS A 128 11.86 -7.21 -6.58
C HIS A 128 12.57 -5.90 -6.22
N HIS A 129 12.94 -5.73 -4.96
CA HIS A 129 13.70 -4.56 -4.52
C HIS A 129 15.10 -4.53 -5.14
N TYR A 130 15.80 -5.67 -5.12
CA TYR A 130 17.11 -5.81 -5.73
C TYR A 130 17.07 -5.58 -7.24
N ALA A 131 16.08 -6.12 -7.96
CA ALA A 131 15.93 -5.89 -9.40
C ALA A 131 15.79 -4.39 -9.74
N LYS A 132 14.98 -3.65 -8.97
CA LYS A 132 14.85 -2.20 -9.11
C LYS A 132 16.16 -1.47 -8.79
N PHE A 133 16.87 -1.89 -7.74
CA PHE A 133 18.19 -1.36 -7.40
C PHE A 133 19.19 -1.58 -8.54
N ALA A 134 19.33 -2.81 -9.03
CA ALA A 134 20.25 -3.16 -10.11
C ALA A 134 19.93 -2.39 -11.41
N ASP A 135 18.65 -2.18 -11.73
CA ASP A 135 18.24 -1.34 -12.86
C ASP A 135 18.66 0.13 -12.70
N ARG A 136 18.55 0.69 -11.49
CA ARG A 136 19.04 2.04 -11.21
C ARG A 136 20.55 2.12 -11.38
N MET A 137 21.29 1.15 -10.86
CA MET A 137 22.75 1.09 -11.00
C MET A 137 23.18 0.95 -12.45
N ARG A 138 22.52 0.10 -13.25
CA ARG A 138 22.76 -0.01 -14.71
C ARG A 138 22.57 1.33 -15.43
N LYS A 139 21.48 2.04 -15.14
CA LYS A 139 21.21 3.37 -15.72
C LYS A 139 22.26 4.40 -15.28
N TYR A 140 22.69 4.34 -14.02
CA TYR A 140 23.73 5.20 -13.48
C TYR A 140 25.10 4.94 -14.14
N ASN A 141 25.49 3.66 -14.29
CA ASN A 141 26.72 3.29 -14.99
C ASN A 141 26.73 3.74 -16.45
N LYS A 142 25.60 3.59 -17.17
CA LYS A 142 25.47 4.13 -18.54
C LYS A 142 25.70 5.65 -18.60
N LYS A 143 25.26 6.38 -17.56
CA LYS A 143 25.53 7.82 -17.45
C LYS A 143 27.01 8.09 -17.17
N LEU A 144 27.64 7.34 -16.26
CA LEU A 144 29.07 7.46 -15.97
C LEU A 144 29.92 7.21 -17.22
N GLU A 145 29.58 6.20 -18.02
CA GLU A 145 30.25 5.90 -19.29
C GLU A 145 30.14 7.06 -20.27
N SER A 146 28.96 7.69 -20.40
CA SER A 146 28.79 8.89 -21.25
C SER A 146 29.59 10.11 -20.78
N GLU A 147 29.93 10.16 -19.49
CA GLU A 147 30.77 11.18 -18.88
C GLU A 147 32.27 10.78 -18.87
N GLY A 148 32.63 9.64 -19.46
CA GLY A 148 34.00 9.11 -19.47
C GLY A 148 34.51 8.64 -18.10
N LYS A 149 33.61 8.39 -17.14
CA LYS A 149 33.92 7.90 -15.80
C LYS A 149 33.87 6.37 -15.75
N LYS A 150 34.56 5.78 -14.77
CA LYS A 150 34.54 4.33 -14.52
C LYS A 150 33.15 3.88 -14.03
N SER A 151 32.69 2.75 -14.57
CA SER A 151 31.49 2.05 -14.10
C SER A 151 31.68 1.49 -12.69
N ILE A 152 30.60 1.46 -11.90
CA ILE A 152 30.57 0.91 -10.54
C ILE A 152 30.08 -0.54 -10.60
N ASP A 153 30.71 -1.45 -9.86
CA ASP A 153 30.26 -2.84 -9.80
C ASP A 153 28.89 -2.97 -9.09
N ILE A 154 28.02 -3.80 -9.66
CA ILE A 154 26.68 -4.04 -9.11
C ILE A 154 26.77 -5.28 -8.22
N PRO A 155 26.56 -5.16 -6.90
CA PRO A 155 26.70 -6.28 -5.97
C PRO A 155 25.65 -7.35 -6.27
N THR A 156 25.90 -8.58 -5.82
CA THR A 156 24.88 -9.63 -5.85
C THR A 156 23.72 -9.33 -4.90
N SER A 157 22.58 -10.02 -5.06
CA SER A 157 21.42 -9.85 -4.17
C SER A 157 21.79 -10.13 -2.71
N GLU A 158 22.59 -11.16 -2.45
CA GLU A 158 23.02 -11.55 -1.09
C GLU A 158 23.89 -10.46 -0.45
N GLN A 159 24.86 -9.92 -1.19
CA GLN A 159 25.73 -8.84 -0.71
C GLN A 159 24.94 -7.57 -0.41
N TRP A 160 23.97 -7.24 -1.27
CA TRP A 160 23.11 -6.08 -1.09
C TRP A 160 22.17 -6.21 0.11
N ILE A 161 21.61 -7.41 0.33
CA ILE A 161 20.79 -7.71 1.51
C ILE A 161 21.63 -7.66 2.79
N ALA A 162 22.82 -8.29 2.79
CA ALA A 162 23.74 -8.27 3.93
C ALA A 162 24.21 -6.85 4.31
N ALA A 163 24.26 -5.93 3.35
CA ALA A 163 24.55 -4.51 3.57
C ALA A 163 23.34 -3.69 4.07
N GLY A 164 22.19 -4.31 4.34
CA GLY A 164 20.99 -3.63 4.83
C GLY A 164 20.15 -2.95 3.73
N CYS A 165 20.22 -3.47 2.50
CA CYS A 165 19.43 -2.99 1.35
C CYS A 165 19.59 -1.47 1.06
N PRO A 166 20.82 -0.95 0.94
CA PRO A 166 21.04 0.49 0.75
C PRO A 166 20.46 1.00 -0.57
N LYS A 167 20.00 2.26 -0.57
CA LYS A 167 19.47 2.93 -1.78
C LYS A 167 20.56 3.24 -2.79
N ASP A 168 21.71 3.70 -2.29
CA ASP A 168 22.88 4.07 -3.06
C ASP A 168 23.98 3.04 -2.78
N TRP A 169 24.69 2.62 -3.83
CA TRP A 169 25.83 1.73 -3.70
C TRP A 169 27.08 2.46 -4.13
N VAL A 170 27.92 2.78 -3.15
CA VAL A 170 29.24 3.32 -3.38
C VAL A 170 30.21 2.29 -2.83
N GLU A 171 31.13 1.84 -3.68
CA GLU A 171 32.12 0.85 -3.35
C GLU A 171 33.02 1.38 -2.22
N SER A 172 32.65 1.13 -0.97
CA SER A 172 33.58 1.25 0.14
C SER A 172 34.41 -0.01 0.11
N SER A 173 35.54 0.08 -0.59
CA SER A 173 36.57 -0.95 -0.53
C SER A 173 36.90 -1.18 0.96
N THR A 174 36.87 -2.45 1.35
CA THR A 174 37.41 -3.03 2.59
C THR A 174 36.71 -2.72 3.93
N SER A 175 36.31 -3.84 4.57
CA SER A 175 36.10 -4.11 6.00
C SER A 175 34.97 -3.40 6.75
N VAL A 176 34.04 -4.20 7.28
CA VAL A 176 33.25 -3.87 8.48
C VAL A 176 34.23 -3.46 9.61
N PRO A 177 34.02 -2.31 10.26
CA PRO A 177 33.56 -2.36 11.65
C PRO A 177 32.34 -1.47 11.96
N GLN A 178 31.43 -2.07 12.73
CA GLN A 178 30.66 -1.54 13.87
C GLN A 178 30.71 -0.01 14.14
N GLU A 179 29.50 0.55 14.27
CA GLU A 179 29.13 1.84 14.87
C GLU A 179 29.94 3.09 14.50
N PHE A 180 29.32 4.02 13.76
CA PHE A 180 29.52 5.46 14.02
C PHE A 180 28.25 6.28 13.76
N HIS A 181 27.62 6.71 14.85
CA HIS A 181 26.94 7.99 14.89
C HIS A 181 27.94 9.12 14.58
N ARG A 182 27.66 9.95 13.57
CA ARG A 182 27.65 11.44 13.69
C ARG A 182 27.41 12.14 12.36
N ASN A 183 26.39 12.99 12.40
CA ASN A 183 26.35 14.40 12.01
C ASN A 183 27.25 14.90 10.86
N SER A 184 26.61 15.48 9.85
CA SER A 184 27.15 16.65 9.16
C SER A 184 26.16 17.82 9.25
N ASN A 185 26.59 18.84 9.99
CA ASN A 185 26.02 20.17 10.01
C ASN A 185 26.57 20.98 8.82
N GLY A 186 25.76 21.91 8.34
CA GLY A 186 26.15 23.08 7.55
C GLY A 186 24.99 23.48 6.65
N THR A 187 24.12 24.42 7.04
CA THR A 187 24.36 25.86 6.80
C THR A 187 23.47 26.75 7.72
N PRO A 188 23.63 28.09 7.77
CA PRO A 188 24.14 28.86 8.90
C PRO A 188 23.09 29.57 9.78
N LYS A 189 23.56 30.05 10.94
CA LYS A 189 22.86 30.87 11.94
C LYS A 189 22.55 32.28 11.43
N GLU A 190 21.34 32.77 11.69
CA GLU A 190 21.08 34.20 11.85
C GLU A 190 20.16 34.48 13.06
N SER A 191 20.62 35.44 13.86
CA SER A 191 20.01 36.21 14.95
C SER A 191 19.37 35.51 16.17
N GLN A 192 20.07 35.72 17.28
CA GLN A 192 19.61 35.58 18.66
C GLN A 192 18.67 36.74 19.05
N ASN A 193 17.74 36.47 19.97
CA ASN A 193 17.54 37.15 21.27
C ASN A 193 16.40 36.41 22.01
N GLN A 194 16.68 35.66 23.09
CA GLN A 194 16.62 36.08 24.50
C GLN A 194 15.23 36.65 24.89
N SER A 195 14.54 36.29 25.97
CA SER A 195 14.87 35.53 27.17
C SER A 195 13.57 35.30 28.00
N SER A 196 13.55 34.21 28.76
CA SER A 196 13.00 34.04 30.13
C SER A 196 11.52 34.32 30.45
N GLY A 197 10.91 33.35 31.15
CA GLY A 197 9.91 33.67 32.18
C GLY A 197 8.79 32.64 32.34
N ILE A 198 8.94 31.74 33.32
CA ILE A 198 7.78 31.14 34.00
C ILE A 198 7.15 32.26 34.87
N PRO A 199 5.81 32.36 34.93
CA PRO A 199 5.19 32.14 36.23
C PRO A 199 3.88 31.33 36.16
N SER A 200 3.68 30.55 37.21
CA SER A 200 2.41 29.99 37.65
C SER A 200 1.54 31.07 38.31
N ASN A 201 0.23 31.13 38.00
CA ASN A 201 -0.87 30.99 38.97
C ASN A 201 -2.26 31.31 38.38
N SER A 202 -3.18 30.38 38.62
CA SER A 202 -4.56 30.58 39.11
C SER A 202 -5.69 31.13 38.21
N ALA A 203 -6.59 30.20 37.85
CA ALA A 203 -8.01 30.12 38.22
C ALA A 203 -9.15 30.54 37.25
N LEU A 204 -10.20 29.69 37.28
CA LEU A 204 -11.62 29.80 36.89
C LEU A 204 -11.99 29.30 35.47
N LYS A 205 -13.03 28.50 35.18
CA LYS A 205 -14.04 27.71 35.94
C LYS A 205 -14.95 26.99 34.89
N GLY A 206 -15.38 25.76 35.14
CA GLY A 206 -16.54 25.07 34.51
C GLY A 206 -16.26 24.32 33.20
N GLU A 207 -16.74 23.11 32.92
CA GLU A 207 -17.81 22.30 33.51
C GLU A 207 -17.63 20.82 33.08
N VAL A 208 -18.00 19.87 33.94
CA VAL A 208 -17.82 18.41 33.81
C VAL A 208 -19.18 17.75 33.57
N ILE A 209 -19.26 16.78 32.64
CA ILE A 209 -20.30 15.72 32.70
C ILE A 209 -19.66 14.35 32.46
N GLU A 210 -19.77 13.51 33.49
CA GLU A 210 -19.42 12.08 33.55
C GLU A 210 -20.25 11.23 32.56
N HIS A 211 -19.68 10.12 32.07
CA HIS A 211 -20.47 8.97 31.61
C HIS A 211 -20.05 7.72 32.40
N LYS A 212 -20.93 7.29 33.30
CA LYS A 212 -20.94 5.97 33.95
C LYS A 212 -21.47 4.92 32.97
N GLY A 213 -20.88 3.74 33.01
CA GLY A 213 -21.32 2.57 32.24
C GLY A 213 -22.62 1.95 32.76
N ASN A 214 -23.11 0.95 32.01
CA ASN A 214 -23.61 -0.32 32.55
C ASN A 214 -23.88 -1.33 31.43
N ASN A 215 -23.40 -2.56 31.65
CA ASN A 215 -23.77 -3.78 30.96
C ASN A 215 -25.10 -4.30 31.54
N ILE A 216 -26.00 -4.83 30.71
CA ILE A 216 -26.92 -5.90 31.10
C ILE A 216 -27.33 -6.70 29.86
N ASN A 217 -27.31 -8.02 30.00
CA ASN A 217 -27.60 -9.02 29.00
C ASN A 217 -28.70 -9.91 29.59
N ILE A 218 -29.93 -9.89 29.05
CA ILE A 218 -31.02 -10.83 29.40
C ILE A 218 -31.92 -11.02 28.16
N CYS A 219 -32.19 -12.27 27.80
CA CYS A 219 -33.30 -12.74 26.93
C CYS A 219 -33.94 -13.98 27.61
N PRO A 220 -35.14 -14.48 27.23
CA PRO A 220 -36.38 -13.84 26.70
C PRO A 220 -37.67 -14.32 27.47
N PRO A 221 -38.92 -13.99 27.06
CA PRO A 221 -39.68 -14.91 26.18
C PRO A 221 -40.66 -14.26 25.17
N ASN A 222 -40.93 -15.04 24.10
CA ASN A 222 -41.99 -14.99 23.07
C ASN A 222 -42.87 -13.74 22.85
N GLY A 223 -42.75 -13.19 21.64
CA GLY A 223 -43.78 -12.47 20.89
C GLY A 223 -43.34 -12.35 19.44
N GLU A 224 -44.16 -12.82 18.50
CA GLU A 224 -43.93 -12.83 17.05
C GLU A 224 -43.70 -11.43 16.44
N PRO A 225 -43.11 -11.35 15.21
CA PRO A 225 -42.24 -10.25 14.82
C PRO A 225 -42.99 -9.07 14.19
N VAL A 226 -42.62 -7.85 14.59
CA VAL A 226 -42.85 -6.64 13.81
C VAL A 226 -41.52 -6.27 13.13
N PRO A 227 -41.44 -6.14 11.79
CA PRO A 227 -40.18 -5.94 11.09
C PRO A 227 -39.64 -4.52 11.32
N ALA A 228 -38.64 -4.39 12.17
CA ALA A 228 -37.82 -3.18 12.26
C ALA A 228 -36.69 -3.28 11.23
N GLU A 229 -36.84 -2.57 10.11
CA GLU A 229 -35.81 -2.41 9.10
C GLU A 229 -34.58 -1.69 9.68
N LYS A 230 -33.43 -2.36 9.66
CA LYS A 230 -32.11 -1.73 9.77
C LYS A 230 -31.73 -1.20 8.37
N PRO A 231 -31.12 -0.01 8.21
CA PRO A 231 -30.66 0.45 6.90
C PRO A 231 -29.58 -0.51 6.38
N LYS A 232 -29.88 -1.17 5.27
CA LYS A 232 -28.90 -1.94 4.49
C LYS A 232 -28.03 -0.93 3.75
N GLU A 233 -26.82 -0.64 4.19
CA GLU A 233 -25.85 0.09 3.36
C GLU A 233 -25.31 -0.83 2.25
N SER A 234 -26.18 -1.12 1.30
CA SER A 234 -25.83 -1.64 -0.01
C SER A 234 -25.87 -0.46 -0.97
N PHE A 235 -24.73 0.22 -1.16
CA PHE A 235 -24.56 1.34 -2.11
C PHE A 235 -24.70 0.93 -3.60
N LYS A 236 -25.39 -0.17 -3.90
CA LYS A 236 -25.43 -0.79 -5.22
C LYS A 236 -26.12 0.13 -6.24
N GLU A 237 -27.19 0.79 -5.83
CA GLU A 237 -27.97 1.67 -6.70
C GLU A 237 -27.21 2.98 -6.96
N GLU A 238 -26.63 3.57 -5.92
CA GLU A 238 -25.82 4.79 -5.97
C GLU A 238 -24.57 4.61 -6.83
N ILE A 239 -23.87 3.48 -6.67
CA ILE A 239 -22.70 3.18 -7.51
C ILE A 239 -23.11 3.06 -8.97
N GLN A 240 -24.22 2.37 -9.26
CA GLN A 240 -24.70 2.19 -10.62
C GLN A 240 -25.12 3.53 -11.23
N GLU A 241 -25.79 4.38 -10.45
CA GLU A 241 -26.21 5.72 -10.86
C GLU A 241 -25.02 6.62 -11.21
N ILE A 242 -23.99 6.65 -10.34
CA ILE A 242 -22.75 7.42 -10.57
C ILE A 242 -22.05 6.91 -11.83
N PHE A 243 -21.97 5.59 -12.00
CA PHE A 243 -21.28 4.99 -13.13
C PHE A 243 -21.97 5.28 -14.47
N GLU A 244 -23.30 5.18 -14.56
CA GLU A 244 -24.02 5.52 -15.78
C GLU A 244 -23.92 7.02 -16.07
N PHE A 245 -24.01 7.88 -15.05
CA PHE A 245 -23.81 9.32 -15.23
C PHE A 245 -22.42 9.65 -15.81
N TRP A 246 -21.37 8.99 -15.30
CA TRP A 246 -20.02 9.13 -15.83
C TRP A 246 -19.91 8.65 -17.30
N LYS A 247 -20.52 7.50 -17.64
CA LYS A 247 -20.54 6.99 -19.02
C LYS A 247 -21.21 7.98 -19.98
N THR A 248 -22.35 8.55 -19.58
CA THR A 248 -23.07 9.55 -20.36
C THR A 248 -22.23 10.82 -20.52
N THR A 249 -21.61 11.31 -19.44
CA THR A 249 -20.84 12.56 -19.44
C THR A 249 -19.65 12.52 -20.40
N PHE A 250 -18.95 11.38 -20.50
CA PHE A 250 -17.77 11.22 -21.35
C PHE A 250 -18.03 10.40 -22.63
N ASN A 251 -19.30 10.18 -22.98
CA ASN A 251 -19.72 9.39 -24.14
C ASN A 251 -18.97 8.04 -24.26
N LYS A 252 -18.87 7.30 -23.15
CA LYS A 252 -18.17 6.01 -23.11
C LYS A 252 -18.99 4.93 -23.82
N ASN A 253 -18.31 4.07 -24.57
CA ASN A 253 -18.95 3.04 -25.37
C ASN A 253 -19.53 1.88 -24.53
N SER A 254 -20.34 1.03 -25.16
CA SER A 254 -20.97 -0.15 -24.54
C SER A 254 -20.00 -1.22 -24.02
N ARG A 255 -18.71 -1.16 -24.38
CA ARG A 255 -17.66 -2.04 -23.81
C ARG A 255 -17.19 -1.58 -22.43
N THR A 256 -17.54 -0.36 -22.03
CA THR A 256 -17.17 0.20 -20.73
C THR A 256 -18.15 -0.31 -19.66
N VAL A 257 -17.70 -1.27 -18.88
CA VAL A 257 -18.50 -1.96 -17.84
C VAL A 257 -18.09 -1.53 -16.43
N LEU A 258 -19.03 -1.64 -15.49
CA LEU A 258 -18.77 -1.42 -14.08
C LEU A 258 -18.01 -2.64 -13.51
N ASP A 259 -16.69 -2.64 -13.68
CA ASP A 259 -15.83 -3.64 -13.08
C ASP A 259 -15.64 -3.43 -11.56
N ASN A 260 -15.03 -4.41 -10.91
CA ASN A 260 -14.78 -4.36 -9.47
C ASN A 260 -13.86 -3.19 -9.05
N LYS A 261 -12.94 -2.74 -9.91
CA LYS A 261 -12.02 -1.64 -9.58
C LYS A 261 -12.77 -0.31 -9.54
N ARG A 262 -13.56 -0.01 -10.57
CA ARG A 262 -14.44 1.15 -10.66
C ARG A 262 -15.46 1.17 -9.53
N LYS A 263 -16.11 0.04 -9.28
CA LYS A 263 -17.06 -0.14 -8.17
C LYS A 263 -16.42 0.20 -6.82
N THR A 264 -15.23 -0.35 -6.55
CA THR A 264 -14.52 -0.14 -5.29
C THR A 264 -14.15 1.33 -5.09
N LYS A 265 -13.72 2.04 -6.13
CA LYS A 265 -13.38 3.46 -6.05
C LYS A 265 -14.58 4.35 -5.74
N ILE A 266 -15.72 4.11 -6.38
CA ILE A 266 -16.96 4.85 -6.10
C ILE A 266 -17.46 4.55 -4.68
N GLN A 267 -17.48 3.26 -4.31
CA GLN A 267 -17.93 2.83 -2.99
C GLN A 267 -17.08 3.40 -1.86
N ALA A 268 -15.77 3.53 -2.05
CA ALA A 268 -14.88 4.14 -1.06
C ALA A 268 -15.28 5.59 -0.75
N ARG A 269 -15.65 6.38 -1.77
CA ARG A 269 -16.09 7.77 -1.58
C ARG A 269 -17.44 7.86 -0.88
N LEU A 270 -18.39 7.00 -1.24
CA LEU A 270 -19.68 6.94 -0.55
C LEU A 270 -19.53 6.58 0.94
N LYS A 271 -18.64 5.63 1.27
CA LYS A 271 -18.33 5.25 2.65
C LYS A 271 -17.63 6.36 3.45
N GLU A 272 -16.90 7.24 2.77
CA GLU A 272 -16.24 8.41 3.37
C GLU A 272 -17.21 9.58 3.61
N GLY A 273 -18.49 9.43 3.25
CA GLY A 273 -19.55 10.43 3.47
C GLY A 273 -19.82 11.34 2.28
N TYR A 274 -19.17 11.13 1.13
CA TYR A 274 -19.51 11.85 -0.10
C TYR A 274 -20.89 11.44 -0.60
N THR A 275 -21.69 12.40 -1.01
CA THR A 275 -23.00 12.12 -1.61
C THR A 275 -22.86 11.74 -3.09
N VAL A 276 -23.88 11.09 -3.64
CA VAL A 276 -23.99 10.85 -5.10
C VAL A 276 -23.83 12.17 -5.87
N GLN A 277 -24.36 13.27 -5.35
CA GLN A 277 -24.30 14.59 -5.98
C GLN A 277 -22.88 15.15 -5.99
N ASP A 278 -22.11 14.98 -4.92
CA ASP A 278 -20.71 15.43 -4.86
C ASP A 278 -19.85 14.74 -5.92
N ILE A 279 -20.04 13.43 -6.09
CA ILE A 279 -19.30 12.65 -7.09
C ILE A 279 -19.73 13.03 -8.51
N LYS A 280 -21.03 13.25 -8.75
CA LYS A 280 -21.52 13.75 -10.06
C LYS A 280 -21.02 15.16 -10.37
N LEU A 281 -20.91 16.02 -9.37
CA LEU A 281 -20.35 17.36 -9.51
C LEU A 281 -18.88 17.30 -9.90
N ALA A 282 -18.09 16.43 -9.25
CA ALA A 282 -16.70 16.18 -9.62
C ALA A 282 -16.56 15.69 -11.08
N ILE A 283 -17.42 14.76 -11.51
CA ILE A 283 -17.46 14.27 -12.90
C ILE A 283 -17.74 15.40 -13.89
N THR A 284 -18.72 16.25 -13.58
CA THR A 284 -19.12 17.39 -14.42
C THR A 284 -18.03 18.46 -14.48
N ASN A 285 -17.32 18.72 -13.39
CA ASN A 285 -16.23 19.68 -13.38
C ASN A 285 -14.99 19.12 -14.10
N CYS A 286 -14.73 17.82 -13.99
CA CYS A 286 -13.71 17.15 -14.79
C CYS A 286 -14.01 17.25 -16.30
N SER A 287 -15.27 17.10 -16.71
CA SER A 287 -15.67 17.23 -18.12
C SER A 287 -15.58 18.64 -18.68
N LYS A 288 -15.46 19.67 -17.83
CA LYS A 288 -15.24 21.07 -18.22
C LYS A 288 -13.75 21.44 -18.28
N SER A 289 -12.85 20.55 -17.83
CA SER A 289 -11.42 20.82 -17.80
C SER A 289 -10.75 20.38 -19.10
N GLU A 290 -10.31 21.35 -19.89
CA GLU A 290 -9.60 21.10 -21.16
C GLU A 290 -8.37 20.21 -20.97
N TYR A 291 -7.60 20.43 -19.90
CA TYR A 291 -6.45 19.59 -19.55
C TYR A 291 -6.82 18.10 -19.38
N HIS A 292 -7.92 17.80 -18.68
CA HIS A 292 -8.32 16.41 -18.42
C HIS A 292 -8.89 15.73 -19.66
N LEU A 293 -9.58 16.48 -20.51
CA LEU A 293 -10.09 15.99 -21.80
C LEU A 293 -8.94 15.69 -22.78
N GLN A 294 -8.01 16.64 -22.96
CA GLN A 294 -6.88 16.49 -23.91
C GLN A 294 -5.95 15.32 -23.55
N ASN A 295 -5.74 15.08 -22.25
CA ASN A 295 -4.87 14.00 -21.77
C ASN A 295 -5.62 12.68 -21.51
N ASN A 296 -6.92 12.61 -21.81
CA ASN A 296 -7.79 11.45 -21.54
C ASN A 296 -7.76 11.00 -20.06
N PHE A 297 -7.57 11.94 -19.12
CA PHE A 297 -7.63 11.70 -17.67
C PHE A 297 -9.06 11.79 -17.16
N THR A 298 -9.95 11.06 -17.83
CA THR A 298 -11.40 11.10 -17.61
C THR A 298 -11.94 9.80 -17.00
N ASP A 299 -11.08 8.83 -16.67
CA ASP A 299 -11.53 7.57 -16.09
C ASP A 299 -12.05 7.75 -14.65
N ILE A 300 -13.14 7.07 -14.31
CA ILE A 300 -13.78 7.18 -12.99
C ILE A 300 -12.86 6.72 -11.86
N GLU A 301 -11.92 5.81 -12.11
CA GLU A 301 -10.90 5.41 -11.14
C GLU A 301 -9.93 6.55 -10.82
N LEU A 302 -9.70 7.47 -11.77
CA LEU A 302 -8.84 8.65 -11.58
C LEU A 302 -9.59 9.76 -10.85
N ILE A 303 -10.84 9.99 -11.22
CA ILE A 303 -11.70 11.01 -10.58
C ILE A 303 -11.97 10.62 -9.12
N CYS A 304 -12.32 9.35 -8.87
CA CYS A 304 -12.57 8.82 -7.53
C CYS A 304 -11.32 8.19 -6.88
N ARG A 305 -10.10 8.58 -7.29
CA ARG A 305 -8.87 7.93 -6.83
C ARG A 305 -8.67 8.04 -5.31
N GLU A 306 -8.77 9.26 -4.80
CA GLU A 306 -8.53 9.70 -3.41
C GLU A 306 -9.51 10.84 -3.06
N ALA A 307 -9.85 11.00 -1.77
CA ALA A 307 -10.74 12.06 -1.29
C ALA A 307 -10.26 13.46 -1.71
N THR A 308 -8.97 13.76 -1.50
CA THR A 308 -8.34 15.04 -1.88
C THR A 308 -8.41 15.35 -3.38
N LYS A 309 -8.35 14.33 -4.23
CA LYS A 309 -8.53 14.46 -5.68
C LYS A 309 -9.98 14.77 -6.03
N LEU A 310 -10.92 14.07 -5.39
CA LEU A 310 -12.34 14.29 -5.58
C LEU A 310 -12.75 15.70 -5.14
N ASP A 311 -12.29 16.15 -3.97
CA ASP A 311 -12.50 17.52 -3.46
C ASP A 311 -11.99 18.57 -4.43
N ARG A 312 -10.82 18.35 -5.03
CA ARG A 312 -10.27 19.26 -6.03
C ARG A 312 -11.20 19.37 -7.24
N PHE A 313 -11.76 18.26 -7.72
CA PHE A 313 -12.72 18.31 -8.82
C PHE A 313 -14.04 18.96 -8.40
N ILE A 314 -14.52 18.74 -7.17
CA ILE A 314 -15.71 19.43 -6.64
C ILE A 314 -15.48 20.95 -6.60
N GLY A 315 -14.30 21.37 -6.13
CA GLY A 315 -13.89 22.78 -6.02
C GLY A 315 -13.52 23.46 -7.34
N MET A 316 -13.41 22.71 -8.45
CA MET A 316 -13.19 23.26 -9.80
C MET A 316 -14.48 23.92 -10.34
N SER A 317 -14.92 25.00 -9.68
CA SER A 317 -15.88 25.94 -10.26
C SER A 317 -15.18 26.73 -11.38
N GLY A 318 -15.83 26.84 -12.53
CA GLY A 318 -15.23 27.31 -13.77
C GLY A 318 -14.50 28.65 -13.62
N GLN A 319 -13.17 28.62 -13.65
CA GLN A 319 -12.37 29.80 -13.92
C GLN A 319 -12.25 29.94 -15.43
N GLU A 320 -12.77 31.06 -15.95
CA GLU A 320 -12.30 31.63 -17.21
C GLU A 320 -10.78 31.78 -17.20
N PRO A 321 -10.11 31.68 -18.37
CA PRO A 321 -8.66 31.56 -18.44
C PRO A 321 -7.97 32.86 -18.02
N ASN A 322 -7.42 32.88 -16.80
CA ASN A 322 -6.52 33.94 -16.41
C ASN A 322 -5.11 33.66 -16.96
N VAL A 323 -4.80 34.34 -18.05
CA VAL A 323 -3.48 34.45 -18.67
C VAL A 323 -2.59 35.31 -17.76
N ALA A 324 -1.54 34.72 -17.17
CA ALA A 324 -0.30 35.40 -16.77
C ALA A 324 0.79 34.34 -16.52
N HIS A 325 1.52 33.93 -17.57
CA HIS A 325 2.80 34.46 -18.04
C HIS A 325 4.05 33.90 -17.31
N GLN A 326 4.74 32.98 -17.99
CA GLN A 326 6.19 33.06 -18.09
C GLN A 326 6.56 33.09 -19.57
N SER A 327 7.04 34.25 -19.96
CA SER A 327 7.48 34.66 -21.30
C SER A 327 8.81 33.99 -21.64
N SER A 328 8.87 33.38 -22.81
CA SER A 328 10.10 33.30 -23.60
C SER A 328 9.72 33.65 -25.03
N GLU A 329 10.02 34.89 -25.42
CA GLU A 329 9.79 35.43 -26.76
C GLU A 329 10.58 34.62 -27.80
N GLN A 330 9.89 34.14 -28.83
CA GLN A 330 10.47 33.84 -30.13
C GLN A 330 9.81 34.77 -31.17
N PRO A 331 10.58 35.48 -32.02
CA PRO A 331 9.99 36.38 -33.01
C PRO A 331 9.35 35.59 -34.15
N GLN A 332 8.11 35.98 -34.53
CA GLN A 332 7.45 35.47 -35.73
C GLN A 332 8.04 36.08 -37.00
N GLU A 333 8.16 35.20 -37.98
CA GLU A 333 8.71 35.31 -39.33
C GLU A 333 7.90 36.30 -40.19
N GLN A 334 8.54 37.38 -40.64
CA GLN A 334 8.04 38.21 -41.74
C GLN A 334 8.38 37.54 -43.07
N GLN A 335 7.37 37.37 -43.92
CA GLN A 335 7.50 36.93 -45.30
C GLN A 335 8.44 37.87 -46.07
N VAL A 336 9.61 37.35 -46.47
CA VAL A 336 10.50 38.01 -47.43
C VAL A 336 10.63 37.13 -48.67
N PHE A 337 10.28 37.76 -49.80
CA PHE A 337 10.44 37.32 -51.18
C PHE A 337 11.74 36.54 -51.41
N ARG A 338 11.65 35.32 -51.97
CA ARG A 338 12.82 34.56 -52.44
C ARG A 338 13.10 34.90 -53.92
N PRO A 339 14.30 35.38 -54.28
CA PRO A 339 14.75 35.40 -55.67
C PRO A 339 15.34 34.04 -56.07
N THR A 340 15.01 33.63 -57.29
CA THR A 340 15.38 32.37 -57.95
C THR A 340 16.89 32.27 -58.20
N PRO A 341 17.55 31.13 -57.91
CA PRO A 341 18.89 30.87 -58.40
C PRO A 341 18.88 30.30 -59.81
N VAL A 342 19.70 30.93 -60.65
CA VAL A 342 20.02 30.62 -62.04
C VAL A 342 20.66 29.24 -62.17
N ARG A 343 20.08 28.35 -62.98
CA ARG A 343 20.64 27.05 -63.33
C ARG A 343 21.61 27.22 -64.51
N VAL A 344 22.91 27.02 -64.26
CA VAL A 344 23.95 26.99 -65.29
C VAL A 344 23.78 25.74 -66.15
N GLN A 345 23.80 25.97 -67.47
CA GLN A 345 23.69 24.98 -68.53
C GLN A 345 24.98 24.16 -68.66
N TYR A 346 24.84 22.83 -68.82
CA TYR A 346 25.69 22.04 -69.71
C TYR A 346 24.76 21.25 -70.62
N GLY A 347 24.93 21.44 -71.93
CA GLY A 347 24.03 20.94 -72.96
C GLY A 347 24.46 19.63 -73.62
N LYS A 348 23.72 19.34 -74.71
CA LYS A 348 23.81 18.26 -75.72
C LYS A 348 23.05 16.98 -75.33
N ALA A 349 22.25 16.35 -76.19
CA ALA A 349 21.84 16.61 -77.58
C ALA A 349 20.67 15.67 -77.95
N TYR A 350 19.75 16.22 -78.75
CA TYR A 350 18.82 15.70 -79.78
C TYR A 350 18.49 14.20 -79.96
N ALA A 351 17.18 13.93 -80.12
CA ALA A 351 16.50 13.30 -81.28
C ALA A 351 15.17 12.65 -80.80
N GLU A 352 13.99 13.23 -81.03
CA GLU A 352 13.13 13.18 -82.23
C GLU A 352 12.37 11.85 -82.47
N GLY A 353 11.05 12.00 -82.69
CA GLY A 353 10.09 10.99 -83.18
C GLY A 353 9.17 10.46 -82.06
N GLY A 354 7.85 10.65 -82.03
CA GLY A 354 6.90 10.90 -83.10
C GLY A 354 5.83 9.81 -83.05
N THR A 355 4.62 10.16 -82.60
CA THR A 355 3.29 9.63 -82.97
C THR A 355 3.16 8.17 -83.42
N GLU A 356 2.44 7.34 -82.66
CA GLU A 356 1.01 6.97 -82.84
C GLU A 356 0.52 6.13 -81.65
#